data_AF-A0A2R6NLH0-F1
#
_entry.id   AF-A0A2R6NLH0-F1
#
_cell.length_a   1.000
_cell.length_b   1.000
_cell.length_c   1.000
_cell.angle_alpha   90.00
_cell.angle_beta   90.00
_cell.angle_gamma   90.00
#
_symmetry.space_group_name_H-M   'P 1'
#
loop_
_entity.id
_entity.type
_entity.pdbx_description
1 polymer ?
#
loop_
_entity_poly.entity_id
_entity_poly.type
_entity_poly.pdbx_seq_one_letter_code
_entity_poly.pdbx_strand_id
1 'polypeptide(L)'
;MASRAQHQVLTKELKVSKVFCVIGFSMGGQQAYYWPVMYPDLVERFIPICGSARTSQHNICFLEGPKAALVASKDFQDGHYTSIPHHGIRAFGRVYSAWAYGQTWFRNYGYLQNGLYKNLEDFLRADWEGGFVTTWDANDMLTLLRTWQLGDVSRVSAVGASLQGNLAGVLGSVTAKGLVMPCKTDLYFPVRVFSFVIE
;
A
#
# COMPACT_ATOMS: atom_id res chain seq x y z
N MET A 1 -3.63 10.05 8.05
CA MET A 1 -3.76 11.46 7.62
C MET A 1 -4.54 11.60 6.31
N ALA A 2 -4.22 10.83 5.28
CA ALA A 2 -4.92 10.88 3.97
C ALA A 2 -6.46 10.78 4.05
N SER A 3 -7.00 9.77 4.74
CA SER A 3 -8.47 9.59 4.83
C SER A 3 -9.21 10.74 5.51
N ARG A 4 -8.57 11.48 6.43
CA ARG A 4 -9.18 12.68 7.04
C ARG A 4 -9.29 13.82 6.04
N ALA A 5 -8.24 14.04 5.23
CA ALA A 5 -8.26 15.04 4.18
C ALA A 5 -9.31 14.70 3.11
N GLN A 6 -9.34 13.45 2.64
CA GLN A 6 -10.35 12.96 1.70
C GLN A 6 -11.78 13.14 2.25
N HIS A 7 -12.01 12.77 3.52
CA HIS A 7 -13.30 12.98 4.18
C HIS A 7 -13.70 14.46 4.21
N GLN A 8 -12.77 15.36 4.52
CA GLN A 8 -13.06 16.80 4.51
C GLN A 8 -13.45 17.29 3.11
N VAL A 9 -12.73 16.91 2.07
CA VAL A 9 -13.09 17.29 0.69
C VAL A 9 -14.47 16.75 0.31
N LEU A 10 -14.72 15.46 0.57
CA LEU A 10 -15.99 14.83 0.22
C LEU A 10 -17.18 15.47 0.94
N THR A 11 -17.07 15.70 2.25
CA THR A 11 -18.19 16.21 3.05
C THR A 11 -18.35 17.72 3.00
N LYS A 12 -17.24 18.47 2.99
CA LYS A 12 -17.28 19.94 3.08
C LYS A 12 -17.34 20.60 1.72
N GLU A 13 -16.57 20.14 0.75
CA GLU A 13 -16.52 20.79 -0.58
C GLU A 13 -17.55 20.17 -1.52
N LEU A 14 -17.58 18.84 -1.60
CA LEU A 14 -18.44 18.11 -2.53
C LEU A 14 -19.82 17.75 -1.96
N LYS A 15 -20.06 18.06 -0.67
CA LYS A 15 -21.34 17.87 0.03
C LYS A 15 -21.89 16.42 -0.03
N VAL A 16 -21.00 15.43 -0.06
CA VAL A 16 -21.35 14.01 -0.04
C VAL A 16 -21.82 13.63 1.36
N SER A 17 -23.07 13.15 1.47
CA SER A 17 -23.70 12.72 2.74
C SER A 17 -23.62 11.21 2.99
N LYS A 18 -23.39 10.41 1.94
CA LYS A 18 -23.20 8.96 1.98
C LYS A 18 -22.19 8.51 0.92
N VAL A 19 -21.34 7.56 1.30
CA VAL A 19 -20.39 6.89 0.41
C VAL A 19 -20.88 5.47 0.17
N PHE A 20 -21.37 5.22 -1.04
CA PHE A 20 -21.90 3.91 -1.43
C PHE A 20 -20.87 2.78 -1.28
N CYS A 21 -19.62 3.05 -1.68
CA CYS A 21 -18.52 2.10 -1.60
C CYS A 21 -17.17 2.81 -1.54
N VAL A 22 -16.27 2.34 -0.68
CA VAL A 22 -14.84 2.69 -0.71
C VAL A 22 -14.05 1.50 -1.25
N ILE A 23 -13.41 1.68 -2.40
CA ILE A 23 -12.60 0.65 -3.06
C ILE A 23 -11.15 1.12 -3.17
N GLY A 24 -10.21 0.21 -2.98
CA GLY A 24 -8.80 0.55 -3.17
C GLY A 24 -7.90 -0.67 -3.25
N PHE A 25 -6.77 -0.49 -3.93
CA PHE A 25 -5.74 -1.50 -4.13
C PHE A 25 -4.48 -1.18 -3.32
N SER A 26 -3.82 -2.20 -2.74
CA SER A 26 -2.56 -2.03 -1.97
C SER A 26 -2.72 -1.05 -0.81
N MET A 27 -1.97 0.06 -0.77
CA MET A 27 -2.17 1.14 0.20
C MET A 27 -3.58 1.76 0.12
N GLY A 28 -4.18 1.78 -1.07
CA GLY A 28 -5.61 2.13 -1.23
C GLY A 28 -6.53 1.10 -0.57
N GLY A 29 -6.15 -0.17 -0.59
CA GLY A 29 -6.86 -1.24 0.14
C GLY A 29 -6.75 -1.07 1.65
N GLN A 30 -5.59 -0.62 2.16
CA GLN A 30 -5.47 -0.19 3.55
C GLN A 30 -6.46 0.95 3.83
N GLN A 31 -6.47 2.00 2.99
CA GLN A 31 -7.42 3.11 3.15
C GLN A 31 -8.88 2.62 3.13
N ALA A 32 -9.23 1.66 2.28
CA ALA A 32 -10.57 1.06 2.25
C ALA A 32 -10.99 0.41 3.57
N TYR A 33 -10.04 -0.14 4.36
CA TYR A 33 -10.29 -0.57 5.73
C TYR A 33 -10.45 0.59 6.73
N TYR A 34 -9.70 1.68 6.56
CA TYR A 34 -9.75 2.83 7.47
C TYR A 34 -11.10 3.56 7.43
N TRP A 35 -11.69 3.69 6.24
CA TRP A 35 -12.93 4.43 6.02
C TRP A 35 -14.13 3.95 6.87
N PRO A 36 -14.53 2.68 6.84
CA PRO A 36 -15.66 2.20 7.63
C PRO A 36 -15.37 2.17 9.15
N VAL A 37 -14.10 2.14 9.56
CA VAL A 37 -13.71 2.26 10.97
C VAL A 37 -13.81 3.70 11.46
N MET A 38 -13.36 4.68 10.68
CA MET A 38 -13.36 6.09 11.10
C MET A 38 -14.69 6.81 10.86
N TYR A 39 -15.47 6.35 9.87
CA TYR A 39 -16.71 7.00 9.43
C TYR A 39 -17.83 5.96 9.23
N PRO A 40 -18.20 5.20 10.28
CA PRO A 40 -19.13 4.07 10.16
C PRO A 40 -20.51 4.47 9.61
N ASP A 41 -20.97 5.69 9.92
CA ASP A 41 -22.27 6.17 9.43
C ASP A 41 -22.21 6.70 8.00
N LEU A 42 -21.02 7.00 7.46
CA LEU A 42 -20.87 7.55 6.13
C LEU A 42 -20.73 6.47 5.06
N VAL A 43 -20.16 5.32 5.40
CA VAL A 43 -19.73 4.28 4.44
C VAL A 43 -20.65 3.07 4.48
N GLU A 44 -21.23 2.70 3.34
CA GLU A 44 -22.11 1.53 3.26
C GLU A 44 -21.36 0.23 2.94
N ARG A 45 -20.31 0.31 2.12
CA ARG A 45 -19.55 -0.84 1.61
C ARG A 45 -18.07 -0.51 1.48
N PHE A 46 -17.23 -1.53 1.56
CA PHE A 46 -15.81 -1.38 1.28
C PHE A 46 -15.21 -2.60 0.58
N ILE A 47 -14.26 -2.35 -0.32
CA ILE A 47 -13.60 -3.38 -1.14
C ILE A 47 -12.08 -3.15 -1.06
N PRO A 48 -11.40 -3.75 -0.08
CA PRO A 48 -9.95 -3.76 -0.04
C PRO A 48 -9.40 -4.84 -0.98
N ILE A 49 -8.65 -4.42 -1.99
CA ILE A 49 -7.99 -5.30 -2.96
C ILE A 49 -6.51 -5.37 -2.61
N CYS A 50 -5.98 -6.57 -2.36
CA CYS A 50 -4.57 -6.80 -2.02
C CYS A 50 -4.00 -5.77 -1.01
N GLY A 51 -4.70 -5.51 0.09
CA GLY A 51 -4.26 -4.60 1.15
C GLY A 51 -4.75 -5.10 2.50
N SER A 52 -4.19 -4.65 3.63
CA SER A 52 -4.54 -5.16 4.95
C SER A 52 -5.01 -4.07 5.92
N ALA A 53 -5.86 -4.46 6.88
CA ALA A 53 -6.30 -3.58 7.97
C ALA A 53 -5.16 -3.24 8.95
N ARG A 54 -4.15 -4.11 9.03
CA ARG A 54 -2.91 -3.92 9.77
C ARG A 54 -1.74 -4.45 8.95
N THR A 55 -0.68 -3.66 8.83
CA THR A 55 0.55 -4.06 8.15
C THR A 55 1.25 -5.16 8.94
N SER A 56 1.58 -6.27 8.28
CA SER A 56 2.24 -7.40 8.92
C SER A 56 3.74 -7.15 9.11
N GLN A 57 4.37 -7.89 10.02
CA GLN A 57 5.83 -7.83 10.22
C GLN A 57 6.61 -8.25 8.96
N HIS A 58 6.08 -9.22 8.20
CA HIS A 58 6.66 -9.60 6.91
C HIS A 58 6.67 -8.43 5.93
N ASN A 59 5.55 -7.71 5.84
CA ASN A 59 5.41 -6.56 4.96
C ASN A 59 6.36 -5.42 5.38
N ILE A 60 6.47 -5.15 6.69
CA ILE A 60 7.46 -4.20 7.23
C ILE A 60 8.88 -4.61 6.84
N CYS A 61 9.25 -5.88 7.03
CA CYS A 61 10.59 -6.39 6.69
C CYS A 61 10.90 -6.26 5.20
N PHE A 62 9.94 -6.59 4.32
CA PHE A 62 10.06 -6.36 2.88
C PHE A 62 10.35 -4.88 2.58
N LEU A 63 9.58 -3.95 3.17
CA LEU A 63 9.73 -2.52 2.94
C LEU A 63 11.08 -1.95 3.37
N GLU A 64 11.73 -2.56 4.36
CA GLU A 64 13.08 -2.16 4.76
C GLU A 64 14.09 -2.33 3.61
N GLY A 65 13.90 -3.29 2.69
CA GLY A 65 14.80 -3.53 1.56
C GLY A 65 14.89 -2.36 0.59
N PRO A 66 13.81 -2.00 -0.14
CA PRO A 66 13.80 -0.84 -1.03
C PRO A 66 14.16 0.45 -0.32
N LYS A 67 13.69 0.64 0.93
CA LYS A 67 14.05 1.79 1.76
C LYS A 67 15.55 1.88 1.97
N ALA A 68 16.19 0.80 2.45
CA ALA A 68 17.62 0.76 2.71
C ALA A 68 18.43 1.07 1.45
N ALA A 69 18.02 0.52 0.30
CA ALA A 69 18.68 0.77 -0.98
C ALA A 69 18.63 2.26 -1.39
N LEU A 70 17.49 2.93 -1.16
CA LEU A 70 17.33 4.35 -1.46
C LEU A 70 18.15 5.22 -0.51
N VAL A 71 18.01 5.03 0.81
CA VAL A 71 18.66 5.91 1.80
C VAL A 71 20.17 5.75 1.85
N ALA A 72 20.69 4.57 1.52
CA ALA A 72 22.14 4.33 1.45
C ALA A 72 22.79 4.84 0.15
N SER A 73 21.99 5.36 -0.80
CA SER A 73 22.51 5.85 -2.07
C SER A 73 23.29 7.16 -1.90
N LYS A 74 24.38 7.29 -2.66
CA LYS A 74 25.29 8.45 -2.61
C LYS A 74 24.62 9.78 -2.97
N ASP A 75 23.49 9.75 -3.67
CA ASP A 75 22.79 10.93 -4.18
C ASP A 75 21.53 11.28 -3.40
N PHE A 76 21.10 10.46 -2.43
CA PHE A 76 19.97 10.79 -1.56
C PHE A 76 20.27 11.92 -0.57
N GLN A 77 21.52 12.06 -0.12
CA GLN A 77 21.95 13.18 0.76
C GLN A 77 21.02 13.37 1.98
N ASP A 78 20.63 12.28 2.64
CA ASP A 78 19.72 12.28 3.80
C ASP A 78 18.38 13.02 3.56
N GLY A 79 17.91 13.04 2.30
CA GLY A 79 16.67 13.71 1.91
C GLY A 79 16.85 15.18 1.52
N HIS A 80 18.09 15.70 1.53
CA HIS A 80 18.45 17.07 1.17
C HIS A 80 19.04 17.22 -0.24
N TYR A 81 18.76 16.25 -1.12
CA TYR A 81 19.21 16.28 -2.51
C TYR A 81 18.72 17.54 -3.26
N THR A 82 19.61 18.14 -4.06
CA THR A 82 19.31 19.32 -4.89
C THR A 82 18.99 18.98 -6.34
N SER A 83 19.18 17.72 -6.72
CA SER A 83 18.81 17.13 -8.00
C SER A 83 18.19 15.76 -7.77
N ILE A 84 17.43 15.23 -8.72
CA ILE A 84 16.78 13.92 -8.60
C ILE A 84 17.82 12.83 -8.24
N PRO A 85 17.63 12.08 -7.13
CA PRO A 85 18.55 11.03 -6.72
C PRO A 85 18.34 9.76 -7.56
N HIS A 86 18.83 9.81 -8.81
CA HIS A 86 18.64 8.74 -9.79
C HIS A 86 19.17 7.39 -9.31
N HIS A 87 20.30 7.33 -8.58
CA HIS A 87 20.83 6.07 -8.06
C HIS A 87 19.91 5.49 -6.98
N GLY A 88 19.49 6.31 -6.00
CA GLY A 88 18.58 5.88 -4.95
C GLY A 88 17.22 5.39 -5.46
N ILE A 89 16.58 6.17 -6.34
CA ILE A 89 15.24 5.83 -6.85
C ILE A 89 15.27 4.57 -7.73
N ARG A 90 16.29 4.43 -8.59
CA ARG A 90 16.45 3.22 -9.41
C ARG A 90 16.72 1.99 -8.54
N ALA A 91 17.59 2.11 -7.53
CA ALA A 91 17.87 1.02 -6.60
C ALA A 91 16.59 0.58 -5.85
N PHE A 92 15.78 1.53 -5.39
CA PHE A 92 14.47 1.25 -4.79
C PHE A 92 13.58 0.42 -5.73
N GLY A 93 13.38 0.91 -6.95
CA GLY A 93 12.52 0.25 -7.93
C GLY A 93 12.99 -1.17 -8.24
N ARG A 94 14.30 -1.36 -8.43
CA ARG A 94 14.88 -2.67 -8.69
C ARG A 94 14.67 -3.64 -7.52
N VAL A 95 14.90 -3.22 -6.27
CA VAL A 95 14.68 -4.09 -5.10
C VAL A 95 13.20 -4.44 -4.94
N TYR A 96 12.29 -3.49 -5.20
CA TYR A 96 10.85 -3.75 -5.10
C TYR A 96 10.36 -4.73 -6.18
N SER A 97 10.89 -4.67 -7.40
CA SER A 97 10.40 -5.46 -8.55
C SER A 97 10.16 -6.96 -8.27
N ALA A 98 11.04 -7.59 -7.50
CA ALA A 98 10.96 -9.02 -7.18
C ALA A 98 9.77 -9.39 -6.28
N TRP A 99 9.22 -8.42 -5.55
CA TRP A 99 8.10 -8.62 -4.62
C TRP A 99 6.74 -8.41 -5.27
N ALA A 100 6.68 -7.61 -6.34
CA ALA A 100 5.44 -7.25 -7.00
C ALA A 100 4.79 -8.38 -7.81
N TYR A 101 5.55 -9.44 -8.11
CA TYR A 101 5.08 -10.60 -8.85
C TYR A 101 5.39 -11.89 -8.09
N GLY A 102 4.68 -12.96 -8.42
CA GLY A 102 4.95 -14.29 -7.87
C GLY A 102 6.14 -14.96 -8.54
N GLN A 103 6.83 -15.85 -7.81
CA GLN A 103 7.96 -16.64 -8.33
C GLN A 103 7.61 -17.40 -9.62
N THR A 104 6.38 -17.93 -9.71
CA THR A 104 5.88 -18.63 -10.92
C THR A 104 5.83 -17.71 -12.13
N TRP A 105 5.48 -16.43 -11.95
CA TRP A 105 5.44 -15.46 -13.04
C TRP A 105 6.84 -15.23 -13.64
N PHE A 106 7.85 -15.11 -12.79
CA PHE A 106 9.25 -15.02 -13.24
C PHE A 106 9.73 -16.31 -13.93
N ARG A 107 9.40 -17.49 -13.38
CA ARG A 107 9.76 -18.78 -13.98
C ARG A 107 9.16 -18.97 -15.38
N ASN A 108 7.99 -18.39 -15.62
CA ASN A 108 7.28 -18.44 -16.88
C ASN A 108 7.59 -17.23 -17.79
N TYR A 109 8.69 -16.52 -17.55
CA TYR A 109 9.14 -15.39 -18.37
C TYR A 109 8.12 -14.24 -18.49
N GLY A 110 7.27 -14.04 -17.48
CA GLY A 110 6.24 -12.99 -17.52
C GLY A 110 6.80 -11.58 -17.69
N TYR A 111 8.05 -11.34 -17.25
CA TYR A 111 8.77 -10.08 -17.41
C TYR A 111 9.02 -9.68 -18.86
N LEU A 112 8.84 -10.58 -19.83
CA LEU A 112 8.92 -10.21 -21.24
C LEU A 112 7.70 -9.40 -21.70
N GLN A 113 6.59 -9.42 -20.94
CA GLN A 113 5.37 -8.64 -21.21
C GLN A 113 4.91 -8.74 -22.67
N ASN A 114 4.69 -9.97 -23.14
CA ASN A 114 4.30 -10.27 -24.53
C ASN A 114 5.27 -9.72 -25.59
N GLY A 115 6.57 -9.69 -25.27
CA GLY A 115 7.62 -9.21 -26.17
C GLY A 115 7.91 -7.71 -26.10
N LEU A 116 7.25 -6.98 -25.18
CA LEU A 116 7.57 -5.59 -24.90
C LEU A 116 9.01 -5.41 -24.41
N TYR A 117 9.51 -6.36 -23.62
CA TYR A 117 10.86 -6.34 -23.08
C TYR A 117 11.68 -7.52 -23.61
N LYS A 118 12.94 -7.27 -23.95
CA LYS A 118 13.84 -8.27 -24.57
C LYS A 118 14.32 -9.34 -23.59
N ASN A 119 14.49 -8.95 -22.33
CA ASN A 119 14.99 -9.80 -21.25
C ASN A 119 14.68 -9.15 -19.89
N LEU A 120 15.08 -9.81 -18.80
CA LEU A 120 14.84 -9.33 -17.44
C LEU A 120 15.48 -7.96 -17.17
N GLU A 121 16.69 -7.70 -17.68
CA GLU A 121 17.37 -6.42 -17.43
C GLU A 121 16.66 -5.26 -18.13
N ASP A 122 16.15 -5.49 -19.34
CA ASP A 122 15.35 -4.51 -20.09
C ASP A 122 14.06 -4.17 -19.33
N PHE A 123 13.35 -5.18 -18.81
CA PHE A 123 12.18 -5.00 -17.94
C PHE A 123 12.50 -4.20 -16.68
N LEU A 124 13.58 -4.55 -15.96
CA LEU A 124 13.96 -3.86 -14.74
C LEU A 124 14.32 -2.40 -14.99
N ARG A 125 15.04 -2.10 -16.09
CA ARG A 125 15.43 -0.73 -16.43
C ARG A 125 14.26 0.12 -16.90
N ALA A 126 13.44 -0.41 -17.79
CA ALA A 126 12.37 0.35 -18.41
C ALA A 126 11.16 0.52 -17.47
N ASP A 127 10.68 -0.58 -16.90
CA ASP A 127 9.43 -0.59 -16.14
C ASP A 127 9.64 -0.14 -14.69
N TRP A 128 10.59 -0.77 -13.99
CA TRP A 128 10.79 -0.55 -12.56
C TRP A 128 11.66 0.68 -12.30
N GLU A 129 12.90 0.69 -12.78
CA GLU A 129 13.78 1.85 -12.59
C GLU A 129 13.24 3.10 -13.28
N GLY A 130 12.87 2.97 -14.56
CA GLY A 130 12.34 4.05 -15.39
C GLY A 130 11.02 4.59 -14.86
N GLY A 131 10.09 3.71 -14.47
CA GLY A 131 8.80 4.10 -13.92
C GLY A 131 8.92 4.90 -12.63
N PHE A 132 9.82 4.51 -11.72
CA PHE A 132 10.03 5.27 -10.49
C PHE A 132 10.75 6.60 -10.74
N VAL A 133 11.85 6.59 -11.49
CA VAL A 133 12.72 7.77 -11.62
C VAL A 133 12.11 8.92 -12.43
N THR A 134 11.09 8.64 -13.23
CA THR A 134 10.44 9.66 -14.07
C THR A 134 9.27 10.36 -13.40
N THR A 135 8.61 9.72 -12.42
CA THR A 135 7.37 10.27 -11.83
C THR A 135 7.42 10.45 -10.31
N TRP A 136 8.42 9.91 -9.62
CA TRP A 136 8.44 9.90 -8.16
C TRP A 136 9.56 10.76 -7.57
N ASP A 137 9.24 11.38 -6.43
CA ASP A 137 10.19 12.03 -5.54
C ASP A 137 10.63 11.06 -4.42
N ALA A 138 11.90 11.08 -4.04
CA ALA A 138 12.45 10.13 -3.07
C ALA A 138 11.90 10.33 -1.65
N ASN A 139 11.70 11.58 -1.21
CA ASN A 139 11.12 11.87 0.10
C ASN A 139 9.64 11.50 0.15
N ASP A 140 8.90 11.73 -0.94
CA ASP A 140 7.50 11.29 -1.06
C ASP A 140 7.38 9.76 -1.02
N MET A 141 8.26 9.05 -1.73
CA MET A 141 8.33 7.58 -1.69
C MET A 141 8.55 7.08 -0.27
N LEU A 142 9.50 7.66 0.48
CA LEU A 142 9.76 7.31 1.87
C LEU A 142 8.57 7.65 2.79
N THR A 143 7.88 8.76 2.54
CA THR A 143 6.68 9.16 3.28
C THR A 143 5.53 8.18 3.07
N LEU A 144 5.31 7.74 1.84
CA LEU A 144 4.30 6.74 1.50
C LEU A 144 4.67 5.37 2.07
N LEU A 145 5.93 4.96 1.94
CA LEU A 145 6.44 3.74 2.54
C LEU A 145 6.23 3.74 4.06
N ARG A 146 6.55 4.85 4.73
CA ARG A 146 6.34 4.97 6.18
C ARG A 146 4.85 4.92 6.54
N THR A 147 4.00 5.55 5.73
CA THR A 147 2.54 5.49 5.89
C THR A 147 2.05 4.04 5.80
N TRP A 148 2.55 3.27 4.84
CA TRP A 148 2.24 1.85 4.71
C TRP A 148 2.72 1.06 5.94
N GLN A 149 3.96 1.23 6.38
CA GLN A 149 4.49 0.54 7.57
C GLN A 149 3.66 0.78 8.83
N LEU A 150 3.11 1.98 8.98
CA LEU A 150 2.31 2.38 10.14
C LEU A 150 0.83 1.97 10.05
N GLY A 151 0.41 1.33 8.95
CA GLY A 151 -0.97 0.91 8.74
C GLY A 151 -1.48 -0.01 9.85
N ASP A 152 -2.43 0.47 10.64
CA ASP A 152 -3.15 -0.28 11.68
C ASP A 152 -4.45 0.45 12.04
N VAL A 153 -5.58 -0.05 11.54
CA VAL A 153 -6.89 0.55 11.84
C VAL A 153 -7.24 0.47 13.32
N SER A 154 -6.69 -0.47 14.08
CA SER A 154 -7.03 -0.60 15.50
C SER A 154 -6.38 0.48 16.38
N ARG A 155 -5.54 1.33 15.80
CA ARG A 155 -4.78 2.35 16.53
C ARG A 155 -5.26 3.78 16.23
N VAL A 156 -6.28 3.94 15.38
CA VAL A 156 -6.80 5.26 15.05
C VAL A 156 -7.58 5.86 16.21
N SER A 157 -7.56 7.18 16.34
CA SER A 157 -8.23 7.89 17.43
C SER A 157 -9.76 7.79 17.41
N ALA A 158 -10.35 7.32 16.29
CA ALA A 158 -11.80 7.08 16.19
C ALA A 158 -12.23 5.79 16.91
N VAL A 159 -11.29 4.89 17.20
CA VAL A 159 -11.55 3.66 17.96
C VAL A 159 -11.70 4.00 19.43
N GLY A 160 -12.77 3.51 20.07
CA GLY A 160 -13.00 3.69 21.49
C GLY A 160 -11.93 3.00 22.34
N ALA A 161 -11.65 3.54 23.53
CA ALA A 161 -10.57 3.08 24.41
C ALA A 161 -10.61 1.57 24.72
N SER A 162 -11.81 0.96 24.80
CA SER A 162 -11.99 -0.48 25.05
C SER A 162 -11.51 -1.38 23.91
N LEU A 163 -11.41 -0.86 22.68
CA LEU A 163 -11.00 -1.61 21.49
C LEU A 163 -9.62 -1.19 20.97
N GLN A 164 -8.95 -0.25 21.64
CA GLN A 164 -7.66 0.27 21.19
C GLN A 164 -6.61 -0.85 21.12
N GLY A 165 -6.04 -1.06 19.92
CA GLY A 165 -5.08 -2.14 19.66
C GLY A 165 -5.71 -3.51 19.40
N ASN A 166 -7.00 -3.70 19.71
CA ASN A 166 -7.73 -4.94 19.47
C ASN A 166 -8.28 -4.98 18.03
N LEU A 167 -7.48 -5.51 17.10
CA LEU A 167 -7.87 -5.56 15.69
C LEU A 167 -9.15 -6.34 15.44
N ALA A 168 -9.30 -7.52 16.06
CA ALA A 168 -10.48 -8.35 15.87
C ALA A 168 -11.74 -7.64 16.37
N GLY A 169 -11.67 -6.99 17.54
CA GLY A 169 -12.78 -6.22 18.08
C GLY A 169 -13.14 -5.00 17.23
N VAL A 170 -12.15 -4.27 16.70
CA VAL A 170 -12.39 -3.13 15.81
C VAL A 170 -13.01 -3.55 14.48
N LEU A 171 -12.55 -4.65 13.89
CA LEU A 171 -13.15 -5.17 12.66
C LEU A 171 -14.55 -5.72 12.91
N GLY A 172 -14.79 -6.35 14.06
CA GLY A 172 -16.12 -6.82 14.48
C GLY A 172 -17.12 -5.70 14.75
N SER A 173 -16.68 -4.46 15.00
CA SER A 173 -17.56 -3.30 15.14
C SER A 173 -17.90 -2.60 13.82
N VAL A 174 -17.32 -3.02 12.69
CA VAL A 174 -17.60 -2.43 11.38
C VAL A 174 -19.00 -2.83 10.91
N THR A 175 -19.84 -1.84 10.60
CA THR A 175 -21.21 -2.03 10.12
C THR A 175 -21.33 -2.07 8.60
N ALA A 176 -20.36 -1.48 7.88
CA ALA A 176 -20.31 -1.50 6.42
C ALA A 176 -20.09 -2.92 5.87
N LYS A 177 -20.69 -3.25 4.73
CA LYS A 177 -20.49 -4.58 4.09
C LYS A 177 -19.15 -4.64 3.37
N GLY A 178 -18.31 -5.61 3.74
CA GLY A 178 -16.99 -5.80 3.15
C GLY A 178 -16.94 -6.89 2.07
N LEU A 179 -16.28 -6.62 0.94
CA LEU A 179 -15.81 -7.66 0.00
C LEU A 179 -14.28 -7.62 -0.04
N VAL A 180 -13.66 -8.55 0.67
CA VAL A 180 -12.20 -8.63 0.80
C VAL A 180 -11.62 -9.40 -0.39
N MET A 181 -10.73 -8.78 -1.17
CA MET A 181 -10.21 -9.34 -2.42
C MET A 181 -8.69 -9.50 -2.38
N PRO A 182 -8.16 -10.61 -1.84
CA PRO A 182 -6.73 -10.90 -1.87
C PRO A 182 -6.30 -11.46 -3.23
N CYS A 183 -4.99 -11.52 -3.47
CA CYS A 183 -4.41 -12.25 -4.59
C CYS A 183 -3.65 -13.49 -4.10
N LYS A 184 -3.89 -14.62 -4.75
CA LYS A 184 -3.31 -15.93 -4.39
C LYS A 184 -1.78 -15.93 -4.45
N THR A 185 -1.20 -15.16 -5.35
CA THR A 185 0.24 -15.11 -5.62
C THR A 185 0.89 -13.84 -5.11
N ASP A 186 0.18 -13.01 -4.34
CA ASP A 186 0.76 -11.84 -3.68
C ASP A 186 1.72 -12.31 -2.58
N LEU A 187 2.94 -11.77 -2.60
CA LEU A 187 4.00 -12.19 -1.69
C LEU A 187 3.88 -11.50 -0.32
N TYR A 188 3.32 -10.29 -0.25
CA TYR A 188 3.34 -9.45 0.97
C TYR A 188 1.95 -9.05 1.50
N PHE A 189 0.88 -9.30 0.73
CA PHE A 189 -0.52 -9.37 1.18
C PHE A 189 -1.14 -10.74 0.85
N PRO A 190 -0.62 -11.86 1.41
CA PRO A 190 -1.11 -13.19 1.06
C PRO A 190 -2.51 -13.45 1.64
N VAL A 191 -3.26 -14.36 1.02
CA VAL A 191 -4.63 -14.76 1.40
C VAL A 191 -4.79 -15.06 2.89
N ARG A 192 -3.78 -15.66 3.54
CA ARG A 192 -3.82 -16.01 4.98
C ARG A 192 -3.89 -14.78 5.90
N VAL A 193 -3.50 -13.58 5.44
CA VAL A 193 -3.67 -12.34 6.21
C VAL A 193 -5.15 -11.97 6.39
N PHE A 194 -6.04 -12.55 5.58
CA PHE A 194 -7.46 -12.20 5.51
C PHE A 194 -8.40 -13.18 6.22
N SER A 195 -7.88 -14.29 6.76
CA SER A 195 -8.69 -15.34 7.39
C SER A 195 -9.30 -14.93 8.75
N PHE A 196 -9.04 -13.71 9.24
CA PHE A 196 -9.67 -13.17 10.46
C PHE A 196 -10.96 -12.38 10.20
N VAL A 197 -11.41 -12.27 8.94
CA VAL A 197 -12.54 -11.39 8.55
C VAL A 197 -13.69 -12.17 7.90
N ILE A 198 -13.56 -13.49 7.68
CA ILE A 198 -14.54 -14.30 6.93
C ILE A 198 -14.97 -15.56 7.69
N GLU A 199 -15.27 -15.45 8.99
CA GLU A 199 -16.14 -16.41 9.69
C GLU A 199 -17.21 -15.65 10.47
#